data_AF-A0A4Q0YTA2-F1
#
_entry.id   AF-A0A4Q0YTA2-F1
#
_cell.length_a   1.000
_cell.length_b   1.000
_cell.length_c   1.000
_cell.angle_alpha   90.00
_cell.angle_beta   90.00
_cell.angle_gamma   90.00
#
_symmetry.space_group_name_H-M   'P 1'
#
loop_
_entity.id
_entity.type
_entity.pdbx_description
1 polymer ?
#
loop_
_entity_poly.entity_id
_entity_poly.type
_entity_poly.pdbx_seq_one_letter_code
_entity_poly.pdbx_strand_id
1 'polypeptide(L)'
;MNKLRNISVLAIFSMFPFSHASAYQNVVGVAVGSQGYAVNYNRENFRLSIAFDDFSAGLDLLWNMEWAGNFGGYSYTGAVWVDDPLKEWGIKTGLGIAAPMGSTNMEMYAEYGPVWYGKNRSDIEFEGSVGVRFAF
;
A
#
# COMPACT_ATOMS: atom_id res chain seq x y z
N MET A 1 6.21 -9.32 -38.85
CA MET A 1 5.70 -7.98 -38.47
C MET A 1 5.78 -7.87 -36.95
N ASN A 2 6.87 -7.32 -36.43
CA ASN A 2 7.11 -7.20 -34.98
C ASN A 2 6.72 -5.78 -34.53
N LYS A 3 5.69 -5.66 -33.69
CA LYS A 3 5.39 -4.43 -32.94
C LYS A 3 5.87 -4.61 -31.51
N LEU A 4 7.09 -4.13 -31.24
CA LEU A 4 7.58 -3.94 -29.87
C LEU A 4 6.88 -2.71 -29.27
N ARG A 5 6.11 -2.94 -28.21
CA ARG A 5 5.53 -1.91 -27.33
C ARG A 5 6.66 -1.30 -26.51
N ASN A 6 7.10 -0.10 -26.88
CA ASN A 6 7.90 0.75 -26.00
C ASN A 6 6.93 1.62 -25.18
N ILE A 7 6.77 1.30 -23.90
CA ILE A 7 6.17 2.23 -22.93
C ILE A 7 7.33 2.77 -22.10
N SER A 8 7.79 3.96 -22.45
CA SER A 8 8.77 4.71 -21.67
C SER A 8 8.03 5.45 -20.56
N VAL A 9 8.18 5.02 -19.32
CA VAL A 9 7.69 5.77 -18.14
C VAL A 9 8.79 6.76 -17.76
N LEU A 10 8.63 8.02 -18.16
CA LEU A 10 9.52 9.12 -17.78
C LEU A 10 9.00 9.73 -16.48
N ALA A 11 9.63 9.40 -15.35
CA ALA A 11 9.30 9.98 -14.06
C ALA A 11 10.01 11.33 -13.88
N ILE A 12 9.25 12.42 -13.93
CA ILE A 12 9.72 13.76 -13.58
C ILE A 12 9.53 13.91 -12.06
N PHE A 13 10.58 13.63 -11.29
CA PHE A 13 10.66 13.95 -9.86
C PHE A 13 11.55 15.18 -9.68
N SER A 14 10.96 16.36 -9.73
CA SER A 14 11.61 17.55 -9.20
C SER A 14 10.58 18.55 -8.73
N MET A 15 10.74 18.98 -7.48
CA MET A 15 10.03 20.06 -6.78
C MET A 15 8.81 19.63 -5.96
N PHE A 16 9.06 19.01 -4.80
CA PHE A 16 8.15 19.14 -3.66
C PHE A 16 8.91 19.54 -2.39
N PRO A 17 8.36 20.49 -1.60
CA PRO A 17 9.03 21.04 -0.43
C PRO A 17 8.99 20.07 0.75
N PHE A 18 10.18 19.82 1.31
CA PHE A 18 10.39 19.02 2.51
C PHE A 18 9.59 19.58 3.70
N SER A 19 8.55 18.86 4.11
CA SER A 19 7.90 19.03 5.41
C SER A 19 8.09 17.75 6.22
N HIS A 20 8.23 17.87 7.55
CA HIS A 20 8.32 16.73 8.45
C HIS A 20 6.99 15.98 8.38
N ALA A 21 6.94 14.97 7.50
CA ALA A 21 5.73 14.25 7.19
C ALA A 21 5.38 13.32 8.36
N SER A 22 4.12 13.41 8.80
CA SER A 22 3.47 12.20 9.30
C SER A 22 3.69 11.10 8.25
N ALA A 23 3.97 9.87 8.68
CA ALA A 23 4.43 8.78 7.82
C ALA A 23 3.49 8.42 6.64
N TYR A 24 2.37 9.13 6.46
CA TYR A 24 1.29 8.81 5.53
C TYR A 24 0.88 9.96 4.60
N GLN A 25 1.42 11.18 4.79
CA GLN A 25 1.06 12.31 3.93
C GLN A 25 1.96 12.38 2.70
N ASN A 26 1.36 12.22 1.51
CA ASN A 26 2.01 12.32 0.20
C ASN A 26 3.19 11.36 0.04
N VAL A 27 2.85 10.07 -0.03
CA VAL A 27 3.84 9.00 -0.07
C VAL A 27 3.59 8.11 -1.27
N VAL A 28 4.65 7.74 -1.99
CA VAL A 28 4.60 6.67 -3.00
C VAL A 28 5.44 5.52 -2.51
N GLY A 29 4.92 4.30 -2.59
CA GLY A 29 5.61 3.11 -2.12
C GLY A 29 5.43 1.92 -3.03
N VAL A 30 6.31 0.95 -2.83
CA VAL A 30 6.21 -0.39 -3.39
C VAL A 30 6.15 -1.39 -2.24
N ALA A 31 5.43 -2.49 -2.44
CA ALA A 31 5.35 -3.58 -1.48
C ALA A 31 5.41 -4.93 -2.17
N VAL A 32 5.83 -5.94 -1.42
CA VAL A 32 5.65 -7.35 -1.74
C VAL A 32 4.87 -8.01 -0.61
N GLY A 33 3.91 -8.87 -0.94
CA GLY A 33 3.06 -9.51 0.05
C GLY A 33 2.15 -10.58 -0.52
N SER A 34 1.05 -10.84 0.17
CA SER A 34 0.06 -11.86 -0.22
C SER A 34 -0.52 -11.64 -1.62
N GLN A 35 -0.68 -10.39 -2.05
CA GLN A 35 -1.20 -10.04 -3.38
C GLN A 35 -0.08 -9.82 -4.43
N GLY A 36 1.14 -10.31 -4.14
CA GLY A 36 2.31 -10.13 -5.00
C GLY A 36 2.93 -8.75 -4.85
N TYR A 37 3.23 -8.09 -5.98
CA TYR A 37 3.88 -6.78 -6.03
C TYR A 37 2.85 -5.66 -6.13
N ALA A 38 2.88 -4.71 -5.20
CA ALA A 38 1.96 -3.59 -5.15
C ALA A 38 2.68 -2.24 -5.28
N VAL A 39 2.02 -1.28 -5.94
CA VAL A 39 2.36 0.14 -5.93
C VAL A 39 1.28 0.87 -5.14
N ASN A 40 1.71 1.69 -4.19
CA ASN A 40 0.85 2.42 -3.27
C ASN A 40 1.06 3.92 -3.43
N TYR A 41 -0.04 4.68 -3.42
CA TYR A 41 -0.05 6.13 -3.35
C TYR A 41 -0.91 6.58 -2.17
N ASN A 42 -0.28 7.26 -1.21
CA ASN A 42 -0.95 7.77 -0.03
C ASN A 42 -1.07 9.29 -0.14
N ARG A 43 -2.28 9.80 0.12
CA ARG A 43 -2.55 11.22 0.25
C ARG A 43 -3.44 11.44 1.47
N GLU A 44 -2.97 12.26 2.40
CA GLU A 44 -3.64 12.46 3.69
C GLU A 44 -3.89 11.13 4.40
N ASN A 45 -5.16 10.78 4.62
CA ASN A 45 -5.56 9.53 5.28
C ASN A 45 -6.03 8.48 4.27
N PHE A 46 -5.81 8.68 2.97
CA PHE A 46 -6.24 7.76 1.91
C PHE A 46 -5.04 7.08 1.26
N ARG A 47 -5.20 5.81 0.90
CA ARG A 47 -4.25 5.06 0.06
C ARG A 47 -4.96 4.42 -1.11
N LEU A 48 -4.39 4.63 -2.29
CA LEU A 48 -4.68 3.85 -3.49
C LEU A 48 -3.58 2.80 -3.67
N SER A 49 -3.99 1.59 -4.04
CA SER A 49 -3.08 0.46 -4.24
C SER A 49 -3.43 -0.26 -5.54
N ILE A 50 -2.40 -0.69 -6.28
CA ILE A 50 -2.52 -1.55 -7.45
C ILE A 50 -1.49 -2.66 -7.33
N ALA A 51 -1.90 -3.93 -7.44
CA ALA A 51 -1.02 -5.08 -7.47
C ALA A 51 -1.02 -5.79 -8.84
N PHE A 52 0.08 -6.48 -9.17
CA PHE A 52 0.35 -6.95 -10.53
C PHE A 52 0.51 -8.46 -10.72
N ASP A 53 0.68 -9.25 -9.65
CA ASP A 53 0.82 -10.72 -9.79
C ASP A 53 -0.57 -11.34 -9.93
N ASP A 54 -1.38 -11.19 -8.87
CA ASP A 54 -2.83 -11.22 -8.96
C ASP A 54 -3.30 -9.78 -9.12
N PHE A 55 -3.84 -9.43 -10.30
CA PHE A 55 -4.20 -8.05 -10.57
C PHE A 55 -5.28 -7.61 -9.57
N SER A 56 -4.96 -6.60 -8.77
CA SER A 56 -5.84 -6.10 -7.73
C SER A 56 -5.76 -4.58 -7.62
N ALA A 57 -6.84 -3.98 -7.14
CA ALA A 57 -6.93 -2.55 -6.87
C ALA A 57 -7.60 -2.33 -5.52
N GLY A 58 -7.05 -1.44 -4.70
CA GLY A 58 -7.56 -1.19 -3.37
C GLY A 58 -7.60 0.29 -3.01
N LEU A 59 -8.54 0.62 -2.13
CA LEU A 59 -8.69 1.95 -1.53
C LEU A 59 -8.82 1.80 -0.01
N ASP A 60 -7.92 2.45 0.71
CA ASP A 60 -7.82 2.36 2.16
C ASP A 60 -7.89 3.72 2.83
N LEU A 61 -8.45 3.72 4.04
CA LEU A 61 -8.33 4.78 5.02
C LEU A 61 -7.25 4.38 6.05
N LEU A 62 -6.44 5.35 6.47
CA LEU A 62 -5.32 5.17 7.39
C LEU A 62 -5.51 6.04 8.64
N TRP A 63 -5.17 5.46 9.79
CA TRP A 63 -5.17 6.16 11.08
C TRP A 63 -3.85 5.97 11.80
N ASN A 64 -3.23 7.09 12.17
CA ASN A 64 -2.04 7.09 13.01
C ASN A 64 -2.35 6.47 14.38
N MET A 65 -1.39 5.71 14.88
CA MET A 65 -1.47 5.13 16.21
C MET A 65 -0.15 5.33 16.96
N GLU A 66 -0.25 5.74 18.22
CA GLU A 66 0.91 6.12 19.04
C GLU A 66 1.61 4.92 19.72
N TRP A 67 1.14 3.69 19.50
CA TRP A 67 1.64 2.50 20.21
C TRP A 67 3.05 2.06 19.82
N ALA A 68 3.58 2.54 18.68
CA ALA A 68 4.85 2.06 18.13
C ALA A 68 6.07 2.94 18.48
N GLY A 69 5.89 3.99 19.30
CA GLY A 69 6.98 4.81 19.82
C GLY A 69 7.78 5.51 18.72
N ASN A 70 9.08 5.19 18.60
CA ASN A 70 9.96 5.72 17.55
C ASN A 70 9.65 5.17 16.14
N PHE A 71 8.84 4.11 16.06
CA PHE A 71 8.28 3.62 14.81
C PHE A 71 6.90 4.24 14.58
N GLY A 72 6.55 4.52 13.34
CA GLY A 72 5.22 4.99 12.96
C GLY A 72 4.24 3.83 13.01
N GLY A 73 3.34 3.81 13.99
CA GLY A 73 2.24 2.84 14.07
C GLY A 73 1.00 3.36 13.34
N TYR A 74 0.25 2.48 12.71
CA TYR A 74 -1.02 2.84 12.09
C TYR A 74 -1.97 1.66 11.99
N SER A 75 -3.26 1.97 11.84
CA SER A 75 -4.24 1.02 11.34
C SER A 75 -4.72 1.44 9.96
N TYR A 76 -5.24 0.47 9.22
CA TYR A 76 -5.91 0.73 7.95
C TYR A 76 -7.22 -0.06 7.86
N THR A 77 -8.16 0.48 7.10
CA THR A 77 -9.40 -0.19 6.72
C THR A 77 -9.78 0.25 5.32
N GLY A 78 -10.16 -0.70 4.46
CA GLY A 78 -10.46 -0.39 3.08
C GLY A 78 -11.15 -1.52 2.35
N ALA A 79 -11.30 -1.31 1.05
CA ALA A 79 -11.82 -2.31 0.13
C ALA A 79 -10.75 -2.69 -0.89
N VAL A 80 -10.78 -3.94 -1.31
CA VAL A 80 -9.93 -4.46 -2.37
C VAL A 80 -10.79 -5.18 -3.39
N TRP A 81 -10.51 -4.92 -4.65
CA TRP A 81 -10.97 -5.69 -5.78
C TRP A 81 -9.82 -6.55 -6.29
N VAL A 82 -10.10 -7.81 -6.60
CA VAL A 82 -9.13 -8.77 -7.12
C VAL A 82 -9.69 -9.38 -8.40
N ASP A 83 -8.87 -9.55 -9.42
CA ASP A 83 -9.23 -10.28 -10.64
C ASP A 83 -9.21 -11.80 -10.41
N ASP A 84 -10.02 -12.26 -9.44
CA ASP A 84 -10.17 -13.66 -9.05
C ASP A 84 -11.68 -14.02 -9.00
N PRO A 85 -12.14 -15.07 -9.71
CA PRO A 85 -13.54 -15.49 -9.71
C PRO A 85 -14.08 -15.90 -8.32
N LEU A 86 -13.22 -16.29 -7.38
CA LEU A 86 -13.58 -16.69 -6.01
C LEU A 86 -13.51 -15.51 -5.02
N LYS A 87 -12.63 -14.53 -5.27
CA LYS A 87 -12.25 -13.47 -4.31
C LYS A 87 -12.42 -12.04 -4.85
N GLU A 88 -13.36 -11.84 -5.76
CA GLU A 88 -13.47 -10.59 -6.54
C GLU A 88 -13.47 -9.31 -5.69
N TRP A 89 -14.18 -9.30 -4.55
CA TRP A 89 -14.24 -8.14 -3.66
C TRP A 89 -14.04 -8.57 -2.21
N GLY A 90 -13.26 -7.77 -1.48
CA GLY A 90 -13.04 -7.95 -0.05
C GLY A 90 -12.95 -6.65 0.73
N ILE A 91 -13.30 -6.73 2.01
CA ILE A 91 -13.04 -5.67 2.99
C ILE A 91 -11.80 -6.07 3.77
N LYS A 92 -10.79 -5.19 3.80
CA LYS A 92 -9.56 -5.43 4.55
C LYS A 92 -9.43 -4.46 5.70
N THR A 93 -8.86 -4.93 6.79
CA THR A 93 -8.46 -4.10 7.93
C THR A 93 -7.18 -4.67 8.52
N GLY A 94 -6.40 -3.84 9.19
CA GLY A 94 -5.16 -4.31 9.76
C GLY A 94 -4.35 -3.24 10.44
N LEU A 95 -3.14 -3.65 10.81
CA LEU A 95 -2.15 -2.80 11.43
C LEU A 95 -0.93 -2.72 10.54
N GLY A 96 -0.27 -1.57 10.59
CA GLY A 96 1.01 -1.36 9.96
C GLY A 96 1.99 -0.71 10.92
N ILE A 97 3.26 -0.95 10.62
CA ILE A 97 4.40 -0.30 11.26
C ILE A 97 5.32 0.26 10.18
N ALA A 98 5.83 1.45 10.41
CA ALA A 98 6.78 2.13 9.54
C ALA A 98 8.04 2.52 10.32
N ALA A 99 9.19 2.28 9.70
CA ALA A 99 10.50 2.57 10.24
C ALA A 99 11.23 3.56 9.30
N PRO A 100 11.63 4.74 9.79
CA PRO A 100 12.40 5.69 8.98
C PRO A 100 13.77 5.09 8.62
N MET A 101 14.19 5.29 7.37
CA MET A 101 15.50 4.84 6.87
C MET A 101 16.53 5.96 7.04
N GLY A 102 17.08 6.07 8.25
CA GLY A 102 18.12 7.05 8.58
C GLY A 102 17.60 8.49 8.48
N SER A 103 18.40 9.38 7.86
CA SER A 103 18.05 10.79 7.65
C SER A 103 17.40 11.07 6.29
N THR A 104 16.84 10.04 5.64
CA THR A 104 16.19 10.16 4.32
C THR A 104 14.68 10.26 4.46
N ASN A 105 13.99 10.71 3.40
CA ASN A 105 12.51 10.67 3.31
C ASN A 105 11.97 9.26 2.99
N MET A 106 12.80 8.21 3.14
CA MET A 106 12.41 6.84 2.88
C MET A 106 12.01 6.16 4.18
N GLU A 107 10.98 5.32 4.10
CA GLU A 107 10.53 4.47 5.20
C GLU A 107 10.39 3.04 4.70
N MET A 108 10.81 2.08 5.52
CA MET A 108 10.36 0.70 5.38
C MET A 108 9.05 0.55 6.13
N TYR A 109 8.12 -0.24 5.61
CA TYR A 109 6.88 -0.52 6.30
C TYR A 109 6.51 -1.99 6.17
N ALA A 110 5.72 -2.45 7.13
CA ALA A 110 5.13 -3.77 7.14
C ALA A 110 3.66 -3.64 7.55
N GLU A 111 2.80 -4.42 6.91
CA GLU A 111 1.37 -4.46 7.17
C GLU A 111 0.91 -5.89 7.34
N TYR A 112 -0.07 -6.08 8.22
CA TYR A 112 -0.71 -7.37 8.43
C TYR A 112 -2.14 -7.19 8.93
N GLY A 113 -3.06 -8.00 8.42
CA GLY A 113 -4.44 -8.01 8.89
C GLY A 113 -5.36 -8.91 8.09
N PRO A 114 -6.60 -9.09 8.56
CA PRO A 114 -7.60 -9.89 7.86
C PRO A 114 -8.18 -9.18 6.63
N VAL A 115 -8.51 -9.99 5.63
CA VAL A 115 -9.33 -9.64 4.47
C VAL A 115 -10.53 -10.57 4.44
N TRP A 116 -11.71 -9.98 4.35
CA TRP A 116 -12.97 -10.71 4.26
C TRP A 116 -13.52 -10.65 2.83
N TYR A 117 -13.57 -11.80 2.15
CA TYR A 117 -14.06 -11.92 0.77
C TYR A 117 -15.53 -12.32 0.73
N GLY A 118 -16.33 -11.60 -0.08
CA GLY A 118 -17.80 -11.69 -0.03
C GLY A 118 -18.48 -12.55 -1.11
N LYS A 119 -17.78 -12.98 -2.16
CA LYS A 119 -18.45 -13.38 -3.42
C LYS A 119 -19.05 -14.77 -3.45
N ASN A 120 -18.42 -15.81 -2.86
CA ASN A 120 -18.88 -17.20 -3.04
C ASN A 120 -18.83 -18.08 -1.79
N ARG A 121 -17.93 -17.78 -0.84
CA ARG A 121 -17.98 -18.19 0.56
C ARG A 121 -17.36 -17.05 1.36
N SER A 122 -17.95 -16.74 2.50
CA SER A 122 -17.43 -15.73 3.41
C SER A 122 -16.11 -16.24 4.01
N ASP A 123 -15.04 -16.06 3.27
CA ASP A 123 -13.70 -16.53 3.65
C ASP A 123 -12.92 -15.34 4.21
N ILE A 124 -12.33 -15.54 5.39
CA ILE A 124 -11.43 -14.58 6.02
C ILE A 124 -10.01 -15.11 5.85
N GLU A 125 -9.16 -14.31 5.22
CA GLU A 125 -7.76 -14.64 5.03
C GLU A 125 -6.91 -13.60 5.74
N PHE A 126 -5.80 -14.03 6.35
CA PHE A 126 -4.83 -13.11 6.92
C PHE A 126 -3.76 -12.82 5.89
N GLU A 127 -3.64 -11.56 5.51
CA GLU A 127 -2.69 -11.08 4.53
C GLU A 127 -1.64 -10.20 5.17
N GLY A 128 -0.45 -10.19 4.57
CA GLY A 128 0.63 -9.31 4.99
C GLY A 128 1.42 -8.80 3.80
N SER A 129 2.10 -7.68 4.01
CA SER A 129 3.03 -7.11 3.05
C SER A 129 4.18 -6.39 3.74
N VAL A 130 5.30 -6.29 3.04
CA VAL A 130 6.44 -5.47 3.44
C VAL A 130 6.85 -4.62 2.26
N GLY A 131 7.30 -3.40 2.51
CA GLY A 131 7.58 -2.46 1.44
C GLY A 131 8.48 -1.31 1.85
N VAL A 132 8.80 -0.49 0.85
CA VAL A 132 9.54 0.76 0.99
C VAL A 132 8.73 1.86 0.36
N ARG A 133 8.75 3.04 0.98
CA ARG A 133 7.99 4.19 0.52
C ARG A 133 8.75 5.49 0.72
N PHE A 134 8.42 6.49 -0.09
CA PHE A 134 9.10 7.78 -0.15
C PHE A 134 8.09 8.92 0.04
N ALA A 135 8.33 9.79 1.02
CA ALA A 135 7.52 10.97 1.31
C ALA A 135 8.01 12.21 0.55
N PHE A 136 7.09 13.06 0.10
CA PHE A 136 7.39 14.29 -0.66
C PHE A 136 6.43 15.45 -0.36
#